data_AF-A0A1N7DR72-F1
#
_entry.id   AF-A0A1N7DR72-F1
#
_cell.length_a   1.000
_cell.length_b   1.000
_cell.length_c   1.000
_cell.angle_alpha   90.00
_cell.angle_beta   90.00
_cell.angle_gamma   90.00
#
_symmetry.space_group_name_H-M   'P 1'
#
loop_
_entity.id
_entity.type
_entity.pdbx_description
1 polymer ?
#
loop_
_entity_poly.entity_id
_entity_poly.type
_entity_poly.pdbx_seq_one_letter_code
_entity_poly.pdbx_strand_id
1 'polypeptide(L)' 'QLGRSLLVALTPEAQAQDAAFMQAKVATARFYAEHILVKAGATRDAIVGGAASVTALALEAF' A
#
# COMPACT_ATOMS: atom_id res chain seq x y z
N GLN A 1 4.63 1.49 8.18
CA GLN A 1 6.04 1.79 8.54
C GLN A 1 6.86 2.30 7.35
N LEU A 2 6.58 1.88 6.11
CA LEU A 2 7.39 2.24 4.93
C LEU A 2 7.53 3.75 4.66
N GLY A 3 6.44 4.54 4.80
CA GLY A 3 6.52 5.99 4.65
C GLY A 3 7.47 6.66 5.67
N ARG A 4 7.46 6.22 6.93
CA ARG A 4 8.41 6.71 7.95
C ARG A 4 9.85 6.27 7.63
N SER A 5 10.02 5.04 7.14
CA SER A 5 11.33 4.55 6.71
C SER A 5 11.89 5.34 5.52
N LEU A 6 11.02 5.81 4.60
CA LEU A 6 11.41 6.65 3.48
C LEU A 6 11.95 8.00 3.98
N LEU A 7 11.28 8.64 4.94
CA LEU A 7 11.72 9.93 5.49
C LEU A 7 13.13 9.84 6.08
N VAL A 8 13.41 8.79 6.86
CA VAL A 8 14.77 8.55 7.41
C VAL A 8 15.77 8.27 6.30
N ALA A 9 15.41 7.43 5.32
CA ALA A 9 16.30 7.07 4.22
C ALA A 9 16.70 8.27 3.35
N LEU A 10 15.90 9.33 3.29
CA LEU A 10 16.21 10.54 2.52
C LEU A 10 17.15 11.52 3.25
N THR A 11 17.48 11.27 4.52
CA THR A 11 18.38 12.15 5.29
C THR A 11 19.84 12.02 4.84
N PRO A 12 20.63 13.11 4.82
CA PRO A 12 22.05 13.05 4.47
C PRO A 12 22.85 12.13 5.38
N GLU A 13 22.53 12.10 6.68
CA GLU A 13 23.21 11.28 7.67
C GLU A 13 23.03 9.78 7.37
N ALA A 14 21.80 9.37 7.06
CA ALA A 14 21.50 7.98 6.70
C ALA A 14 22.15 7.58 5.37
N GLN A 15 22.14 8.48 4.38
CA GLN A 15 22.78 8.25 3.08
C GLN A 15 24.29 8.11 3.20
N ALA A 16 24.94 8.90 4.07
CA ALA A 16 26.37 8.81 4.34
C ALA A 16 26.75 7.50 5.04
N GLN A 17 25.81 6.86 5.74
CA GLN A 17 26.07 5.64 6.51
C GLN A 17 25.99 4.38 5.63
N ASP A 18 24.97 4.28 4.77
CA ASP A 18 24.85 3.21 3.77
C ASP A 18 23.90 3.61 2.63
N ALA A 19 24.45 4.24 1.59
CA ALA A 19 23.68 4.76 0.46
C ALA A 19 22.91 3.65 -0.28
N ALA A 20 23.50 2.47 -0.47
CA ALA A 20 22.86 1.38 -1.20
C ALA A 20 21.64 0.85 -0.43
N PHE A 21 21.76 0.67 0.88
CA PHE A 21 20.65 0.26 1.72
C PHE A 21 19.54 1.32 1.78
N MET A 22 19.90 2.61 1.88
CA MET A 22 18.89 3.69 1.87
C MET A 22 18.16 3.79 0.54
N GLN A 23 18.85 3.58 -0.60
CA GLN A 23 18.18 3.50 -1.90
C GLN A 23 17.20 2.32 -1.98
N ALA A 24 17.56 1.16 -1.42
CA ALA A 24 16.62 0.03 -1.35
C ALA A 24 15.36 0.35 -0.52
N LYS A 25 15.49 1.11 0.59
CA LYS A 25 14.34 1.60 1.37
C LYS A 25 13.46 2.53 0.55
N VAL A 26 14.05 3.46 -0.21
CA VAL A 26 13.33 4.39 -1.08
C VAL A 26 12.54 3.62 -2.14
N ALA A 27 13.19 2.72 -2.87
CA ALA A 27 12.56 1.92 -3.92
C ALA A 27 11.40 1.08 -3.37
N THR A 28 11.62 0.41 -2.23
CA THR A 28 10.59 -0.43 -1.59
C THR A 28 9.38 0.39 -1.14
N ALA A 29 9.61 1.55 -0.53
CA ALA A 29 8.53 2.41 -0.05
C ALA A 29 7.69 2.97 -1.23
N ARG A 30 8.34 3.37 -2.33
CA ARG A 30 7.66 3.83 -3.55
C ARG A 30 6.86 2.73 -4.20
N PHE A 31 7.45 1.55 -4.40
CA PHE A 31 6.74 0.41 -4.97
C PHE A 31 5.45 0.09 -4.20
N TYR A 32 5.54 0.04 -2.86
CA TYR A 32 4.37 -0.19 -2.03
C TYR A 32 3.31 0.89 -2.20
N ALA A 33 3.70 2.17 -2.21
CA ALA A 33 2.78 3.29 -2.39
C ALA A 33 2.05 3.24 -3.74
N GLU A 34 2.78 2.94 -4.82
CA GLU A 34 2.27 2.94 -6.19
C GLU A 34 1.45 1.70 -6.54
N HIS A 35 1.81 0.52 -6.01
CA HIS A 35 1.27 -0.75 -6.50
C HIS A 35 0.40 -1.49 -5.48
N ILE A 36 0.61 -1.25 -4.18
CA ILE A 36 -0.09 -1.97 -3.11
C ILE A 36 -1.10 -1.05 -2.43
N LEU A 37 -0.66 0.13 -1.98
CA LEU A 37 -1.50 1.06 -1.22
C LEU A 37 -2.69 1.57 -2.04
N VAL A 38 -2.52 1.75 -3.35
CA VAL A 38 -3.60 2.15 -4.27
C VAL A 38 -4.82 1.22 -4.23
N LYS A 39 -4.64 -0.06 -3.87
CA LYS A 39 -5.72 -1.05 -3.78
C LYS A 39 -6.66 -0.78 -2.61
N ALA A 40 -6.18 -0.10 -1.56
CA ALA A 40 -6.96 0.14 -0.35
C ALA A 40 -8.27 0.92 -0.63
N GLY A 41 -8.25 1.85 -1.58
CA GLY A 41 -9.45 2.58 -2.00
C GLY A 41 -10.51 1.65 -2.59
N ALA A 42 -10.11 0.79 -3.52
CA ALA A 42 -11.01 -0.20 -4.12
C ALA A 42 -11.55 -1.19 -3.08
N THR A 43 -10.72 -1.64 -2.14
CA THR A 43 -11.17 -2.51 -1.03
C THR A 43 -12.19 -1.81 -0.15
N ARG A 44 -11.98 -0.54 0.19
CA ARG A 44 -12.97 0.26 0.93
C ARG A 44 -14.30 0.30 0.19
N ASP A 45 -14.28 0.56 -1.10
CA ASP A 45 -15.52 0.67 -1.89
C ASP A 45 -16.28 -0.64 -1.98
N ALA A 46 -15.57 -1.76 -2.11
CA ALA A 46 -16.19 -3.08 -2.03
C ALA A 46 -16.89 -3.29 -0.67
N ILE A 47 -16.28 -2.86 0.44
CA ILE A 47 -16.86 -2.99 1.78
C ILE A 47 -18.07 -2.07 1.97
N VAL A 48 -17.97 -0.80 1.58
CA VAL A 48 -19.01 0.21 1.85
C VAL A 48 -20.18 0.09 0.88
N GLY A 49 -19.92 -0.20 -0.40
CA GLY A 49 -20.91 -0.20 -1.47
C GLY A 49 -21.32 -1.57 -2.00
N GLY A 50 -20.59 -2.64 -1.66
CA GLY A 50 -20.75 -3.95 -2.30
C GLY A 50 -21.94 -4.78 -1.83
N ALA A 51 -22.59 -4.42 -0.70
CA ALA A 51 -23.61 -5.25 -0.05
C ALA A 51 -24.73 -5.66 -1.01
N ALA A 52 -25.28 -4.70 -1.77
CA ALA A 52 -26.39 -4.97 -2.70
C ALA A 52 -26.05 -6.04 -3.76
N SER A 53 -24.82 -6.04 -4.28
CA SER A 53 -24.38 -7.03 -5.28
C SER A 53 -24.21 -8.43 -4.68
N VAL A 54 -23.71 -8.53 -3.45
CA VAL A 54 -23.47 -9.82 -2.78
C VAL A 54 -24.80 -10.45 -2.34
N THR A 55 -25.78 -9.64 -1.97
CA THR A 55 -27.12 -10.11 -1.55
C THR A 55 -28.11 -10.23 -2.70
N ALA A 56 -27.70 -9.98 -3.94
CA ALA A 56 -28.61 -10.02 -5.09
C ALA A 56 -28.97 -11.45 -5.53
N LEU A 57 -28.13 -12.44 -5.21
CA LEU A 57 -28.37 -13.83 -5.58
C LEU A 57 -29.29 -14.51 -4.55
N ALA A 58 -30.34 -15.19 -5.03
CA ALA A 58 -31.20 -15.99 -4.18
C ALA A 58 -30.41 -17.15 -3.55
N LEU A 59 -30.70 -17.49 -2.29
CA LEU A 59 -29.97 -18.52 -1.55
C LEU A 59 -29.98 -19.88 -2.27
N GLU A 60 -31.11 -20.21 -2.92
CA GLU A 60 -31.31 -21.45 -3.68
C GLU A 60 -30.43 -21.58 -4.94
N ALA A 61 -29.73 -20.50 -5.32
CA ALA A 61 -28.87 -20.44 -6.50
C ALA A 61 -27.36 -20.53 -6.18
N PHE A 62 -26.99 -20.79 -4.92
CA PHE A 62 -25.63 -21.13 -4.47
C PHE A 62 -25.45 -22.64 -4.32
#